data_AF-A0A833T1T9-F1
#
_entry.id   AF-A0A833T1T9-F1
#
_cell.length_a   1.000
_cell.length_b   1.000
_cell.length_c   1.000
_cell.angle_alpha   90.00
_cell.angle_beta   90.00
_cell.angle_gamma   90.00
#
_symmetry.space_group_name_H-M   'P 1'
#
loop_
_entity.id
_entity.type
_entity.pdbx_description
1 polymer ?
#
loop_
_entity_poly.entity_id
_entity_poly.type
_entity_poly.pdbx_seq_one_letter_code
_entity_poly.pdbx_strand_id
1 'polypeptide(L)'
;MNAAQAPSQSKRPPEKGSFPLDHYGECDPAMKEFLVCMREHRNSHIDCKTLSATYLQCRMDKGLMKPEELEKLGFHEEGMKKMWTEQTNEGRKEGEGFVAGLGIKKSRYEKK
;
A
#
# COMPACT_ATOMS: atom_id res chain seq x y z
N MET A 1 17.42 -34.25 12.82
CA MET A 1 16.34 -33.69 11.98
C MET A 1 15.11 -33.48 12.87
N ASN A 2 14.96 -32.33 13.52
CA ASN A 2 13.74 -31.99 14.27
C ASN A 2 13.32 -30.59 13.84
N ALA A 3 12.34 -30.52 12.94
CA ALA A 3 11.69 -29.27 12.59
C ALA A 3 10.92 -28.79 13.82
N ALA A 4 11.29 -27.63 14.36
CA ALA A 4 10.56 -27.01 15.45
C ALA A 4 9.10 -26.81 15.00
N GLN A 5 8.16 -27.52 15.62
CA GLN A 5 6.73 -27.29 15.42
C GLN A 5 6.41 -25.87 15.91
N ALA A 6 6.00 -24.99 14.98
CA ALA A 6 5.42 -23.71 15.34
C ALA A 6 4.17 -23.93 16.20
N PRO A 7 3.94 -23.13 17.26
CA PRO A 7 2.75 -23.26 18.08
C PRO A 7 1.51 -23.03 17.22
N SER A 8 0.58 -23.99 17.26
CA SER A 8 -0.76 -23.86 16.68
C SER A 8 -1.45 -22.64 17.30
N GLN A 9 -1.44 -21.50 16.59
CA GLN A 9 -2.21 -20.34 16.98
C GLN A 9 -3.69 -20.73 17.03
N SER A 10 -4.28 -20.67 18.22
CA SER A 10 -5.73 -20.70 18.40
C SER A 10 -6.33 -19.63 17.49
N LYS A 11 -7.05 -20.06 16.45
CA LYS A 11 -7.55 -19.20 15.38
C LYS A 11 -8.70 -18.37 15.94
N ARG A 12 -8.39 -17.21 16.54
CA ARG A 12 -9.40 -16.17 16.74
C ARG A 12 -9.91 -15.74 15.35
N PRO A 13 -11.22 -15.73 15.11
CA PRO A 13 -11.75 -15.18 13.86
C PRO A 13 -11.21 -13.76 13.65
N PRO A 14 -10.93 -13.36 12.40
CA PRO A 14 -10.58 -11.98 12.11
C PRO A 14 -11.67 -11.03 12.62
N GLU A 15 -11.29 -9.92 13.23
CA GLU A 15 -12.23 -8.97 13.83
C GLU A 15 -13.29 -8.45 12.83
N LYS A 16 -12.92 -8.36 11.54
CA LYS A 16 -13.81 -7.89 10.47
C LYS A 16 -14.50 -9.03 9.70
N GLY A 17 -14.27 -10.29 10.08
CA GLY A 17 -14.72 -11.47 9.35
C GLY A 17 -13.85 -11.78 8.12
N SER A 18 -14.16 -12.87 7.43
CA SER A 18 -13.56 -13.20 6.13
C SER A 18 -14.16 -12.31 5.03
N PHE A 19 -13.33 -11.72 4.18
CA PHE A 19 -13.80 -10.97 3.01
C PHE A 19 -14.64 -11.89 2.09
N PRO A 20 -15.86 -11.49 1.72
CA PRO A 20 -16.64 -12.21 0.71
C PRO A 20 -15.86 -12.30 -0.61
N LEU A 21 -15.85 -13.49 -1.21
CA LEU A 21 -15.36 -13.67 -2.57
C LEU A 21 -16.39 -13.12 -3.56
N ASP A 22 -15.92 -12.37 -4.55
CA ASP A 22 -16.75 -11.93 -5.67
C ASP A 22 -16.97 -13.11 -6.63
N HIS A 23 -17.99 -13.91 -6.35
CA HIS A 23 -18.28 -15.12 -7.13
C HIS A 23 -18.88 -14.83 -8.50
N TYR A 24 -19.62 -13.73 -8.62
CA TYR A 24 -20.33 -13.38 -9.84
C TYR A 24 -19.57 -12.37 -10.71
N GLY A 25 -18.42 -11.89 -10.24
CA GLY A 25 -17.59 -10.92 -10.96
C GLY A 25 -18.29 -9.57 -11.09
N GLU A 26 -19.03 -9.13 -10.07
CA GLU A 26 -19.76 -7.87 -10.14
C GLU A 26 -18.83 -6.66 -10.30
N CYS A 27 -17.61 -6.77 -9.77
CA CYS A 27 -16.58 -5.74 -9.85
C CYS A 27 -15.43 -6.10 -10.80
N ASP A 28 -15.60 -7.13 -11.65
CA ASP A 28 -14.62 -7.55 -12.66
C ASP A 28 -14.14 -6.42 -13.59
N PRO A 29 -15.00 -5.52 -14.10
CA PRO A 29 -14.57 -4.46 -15.02
C PRO A 29 -13.53 -3.53 -14.37
N ALA A 30 -13.85 -3.01 -13.18
CA ALA A 30 -12.94 -2.15 -12.42
C ALA A 30 -11.66 -2.89 -11.99
N MET A 31 -11.78 -4.17 -11.63
CA MET A 31 -10.61 -5.01 -11.33
C MET A 31 -9.70 -5.14 -12.56
N LYS A 32 -10.25 -5.43 -13.74
CA LYS A 32 -9.48 -5.63 -14.97
C LYS A 32 -8.76 -4.36 -15.39
N GLU A 33 -9.42 -3.20 -15.31
CA GLU A 33 -8.79 -1.90 -15.58
C GLU A 33 -7.61 -1.63 -14.64
N PHE A 34 -7.81 -1.87 -13.34
CA PHE A 34 -6.73 -1.76 -12.35
C PHE A 34 -5.55 -2.71 -12.68
N LEU A 35 -5.83 -3.97 -13.02
CA LEU A 35 -4.79 -4.96 -13.36
C LEU A 35 -4.08 -4.67 -14.68
N VAL A 36 -4.75 -4.04 -15.65
CA VAL A 36 -4.11 -3.55 -16.88
C VAL A 36 -3.11 -2.45 -16.53
N CYS A 37 -3.54 -1.44 -15.78
CA CYS A 37 -2.66 -0.37 -15.32
C CYS A 37 -1.44 -0.92 -14.55
N MET A 38 -1.65 -1.86 -13.63
CA MET A 38 -0.55 -2.47 -12.88
C MET A 38 0.48 -3.13 -13.81
N ARG A 39 0.04 -3.83 -14.85
CA ARG A 39 0.94 -4.45 -15.82
C ARG A 39 1.72 -3.41 -16.63
N GLU A 40 1.07 -2.33 -17.06
CA GLU A 40 1.69 -1.25 -17.83
C GLU A 40 2.73 -0.48 -17.02
N HIS A 41 2.45 -0.25 -15.73
CA HIS A 41 3.31 0.51 -14.82
C HIS A 41 4.24 -0.36 -13.97
N ARG A 42 4.61 -1.57 -14.44
CA ARG A 42 5.55 -2.48 -13.75
C ARG A 42 5.18 -2.76 -12.28
N ASN A 43 3.89 -2.95 -12.03
CA ASN A 43 3.27 -3.14 -10.73
C ASN A 43 3.43 -1.95 -9.75
N SER A 44 3.57 -0.74 -10.28
CA SER A 44 3.53 0.49 -9.48
C SER A 44 2.11 0.80 -9.03
N HIS A 45 1.84 0.57 -7.75
CA HIS A 45 0.54 0.87 -7.13
C HIS A 45 0.22 2.37 -7.13
N ILE A 46 1.24 3.22 -7.05
CA ILE A 46 1.08 4.68 -6.98
C ILE A 46 0.44 5.21 -8.26
N ASP A 47 0.85 4.68 -9.42
CA ASP A 47 0.33 5.09 -10.73
C ASP A 47 -1.13 4.67 -10.94
N CYS A 48 -1.54 3.55 -10.33
CA CYS A 48 -2.86 2.96 -10.49
C CYS A 48 -3.81 3.22 -9.30
N LYS A 49 -3.45 4.15 -8.41
CA LYS A 49 -4.14 4.34 -7.14
C LYS A 49 -5.61 4.74 -7.32
N THR A 50 -5.92 5.58 -8.30
CA THR A 50 -7.29 5.98 -8.62
C THR A 50 -8.16 4.78 -9.05
N LEU A 51 -7.63 3.90 -9.90
CA LEU A 51 -8.35 2.69 -10.35
C LEU A 51 -8.58 1.72 -9.19
N SER A 52 -7.61 1.62 -8.28
CA SER A 52 -7.77 0.80 -7.07
C SER A 52 -8.87 1.33 -6.15
N ALA A 53 -9.03 2.66 -6.05
CA ALA A 53 -10.12 3.29 -5.29
C ALA A 53 -11.49 2.95 -5.89
N THR A 54 -11.62 3.05 -7.23
CA THR A 54 -12.85 2.70 -7.95
C THR A 54 -13.23 1.24 -7.75
N TYR A 55 -12.25 0.32 -7.81
CA TYR A 55 -12.48 -1.09 -7.57
C TYR A 55 -12.97 -1.37 -6.14
N LEU A 56 -12.36 -0.74 -5.13
CA LEU A 56 -12.79 -0.89 -3.74
C LEU A 56 -14.18 -0.29 -3.49
N GLN A 57 -14.50 0.84 -4.10
CA GLN A 57 -15.82 1.45 -4.03
C GLN A 57 -16.90 0.50 -4.59
N CYS A 58 -16.66 -0.10 -5.76
CA CYS A 58 -17.56 -1.09 -6.33
C CYS A 58 -17.84 -2.22 -5.33
N ARG A 59 -16.81 -2.75 -4.66
CA ARG A 59 -17.00 -3.85 -3.69
C ARG A 59 -17.80 -3.41 -2.47
N MET A 60 -17.66 -2.17 -2.02
CA MET A 60 -18.46 -1.63 -0.92
C MET A 60 -19.93 -1.48 -1.33
N ASP A 61 -20.20 -0.95 -2.53
CA ASP A 61 -21.55 -0.73 -3.05
C ASP A 61 -22.31 -2.05 -3.28
N LYS A 62 -21.59 -3.12 -3.64
CA LYS A 62 -22.14 -4.47 -3.85
C LYS A 62 -22.18 -5.33 -2.60
N GLY A 63 -21.75 -4.81 -1.44
CA GLY A 63 -21.71 -5.59 -0.19
C GLY A 63 -20.66 -6.71 -0.18
N LEU A 64 -19.70 -6.69 -1.11
CA LEU A 64 -18.53 -7.58 -1.17
C LEU A 64 -17.40 -7.13 -0.23
N MET A 65 -17.59 -5.97 0.40
CA MET A 65 -16.71 -5.36 1.40
C MET A 65 -17.57 -4.54 2.37
N LYS A 66 -17.17 -4.45 3.64
CA LYS A 66 -17.83 -3.54 4.59
C LYS A 66 -17.66 -2.08 4.13
N PRO A 67 -18.70 -1.24 4.18
CA PRO A 67 -18.59 0.17 3.88
C PRO A 67 -17.55 0.83 4.79
N GLU A 68 -16.58 1.51 4.20
CA GLU A 68 -15.53 2.27 4.88
C GLU A 68 -15.22 3.51 4.06
N GLU A 69 -14.77 4.57 4.72
CA GLU A 69 -14.39 5.79 4.06
C GLU A 69 -13.05 5.61 3.31
N LEU A 70 -13.02 6.04 2.04
CA LEU A 70 -11.84 5.94 1.19
C LEU A 70 -10.61 6.62 1.83
N GLU A 71 -10.81 7.71 2.57
CA GLU A 71 -9.73 8.40 3.29
C GLU A 71 -9.00 7.48 4.28
N LYS A 72 -9.76 6.67 5.05
CA LYS A 72 -9.21 5.71 6.02
C LYS A 72 -8.51 4.54 5.36
N LEU A 73 -8.88 4.24 4.12
CA LEU A 73 -8.19 3.27 3.27
C LEU A 73 -6.95 3.85 2.58
N GLY A 74 -6.60 5.11 2.86
CA GLY A 74 -5.39 5.76 2.36
C GLY A 74 -5.58 6.49 1.03
N PHE A 75 -6.82 6.76 0.62
CA PHE A 75 -7.17 7.51 -0.60
C PHE A 75 -7.49 8.99 -0.33
N HIS A 76 -6.95 9.55 0.74
CA HIS A 76 -6.98 10.99 1.01
C HIS A 76 -6.01 11.74 0.07
N GLU A 77 -6.18 13.05 -0.07
CA GLU A 77 -5.42 13.86 -1.04
C GLU A 77 -3.90 13.73 -0.90
N GLU A 78 -3.36 13.71 0.33
CA GLU A 78 -1.93 13.52 0.54
C GLU A 78 -1.46 12.11 0.16
N GLY A 79 -2.27 11.10 0.49
CA GLY A 79 -2.01 9.72 0.11
C GLY A 79 -2.01 9.53 -1.41
N MET A 80 -2.83 10.28 -2.15
CA MET A 80 -2.89 10.19 -3.62
C MET A 80 -1.66 10.81 -4.31
N LYS A 81 -0.87 11.63 -3.61
CA LYS A 81 0.34 12.25 -4.18
C LYS A 81 1.44 11.20 -4.34
N LYS A 82 2.16 11.25 -5.47
CA LYS A 82 3.39 10.46 -5.63
C LYS A 82 4.43 11.02 -4.69
N MET A 83 4.81 10.28 -3.66
CA MET A 83 5.85 10.71 -2.71
C MET A 83 7.25 10.81 -3.33
N TRP A 84 7.46 10.19 -4.50
CA TRP A 84 8.76 10.13 -5.19
C TRP A 84 9.15 11.37 -6.00
N THR A 85 8.35 12.44 -5.95
CA THR A 85 8.70 13.70 -6.65
C THR A 85 9.79 14.53 -5.94
N GLU A 86 10.26 14.10 -4.77
CA GLU A 86 11.34 14.76 -4.04
C GLU A 86 12.54 13.82 -3.93
N GLN A 87 13.75 14.32 -4.19
CA GLN A 87 15.01 13.58 -4.03
C GLN A 87 15.08 13.06 -2.59
N THR A 88 14.77 11.78 -2.39
CA THR A 88 15.03 11.13 -1.11
C THR A 88 16.54 11.19 -0.91
N ASN A 89 16.99 11.51 0.31
CA ASN A 89 18.41 11.36 0.67
C ASN A 89 18.79 9.87 0.80
N GLU A 90 18.10 8.98 0.07
CA GLU A 90 18.48 7.58 -0.08
C GLU A 90 19.82 7.54 -0.82
N GLY A 91 20.75 6.72 -0.29
CA GLY A 91 22.14 6.70 -0.73
C GLY A 91 23.08 7.68 -0.01
N ARG A 92 22.60 8.70 0.72
CA ARG A 92 23.50 9.61 1.47
C ARG A 92 24.26 8.88 2.58
N LYS A 93 23.60 7.96 3.29
CA LYS A 93 24.23 7.08 4.29
C LYS A 93 25.23 6.09 3.66
N GLU A 94 24.94 5.67 2.44
CA GLU A 94 25.79 4.73 1.70
C GLU A 94 27.06 5.43 1.19
N GLY A 95 26.96 6.71 0.81
CA GLY A 95 28.10 7.53 0.39
C GLY A 95 28.94 8.12 1.53
N GLU A 96 28.34 8.53 2.65
CA GLU A 96 29.06 9.14 3.79
C GLU A 96 29.50 8.11 4.84
N GLY A 97 29.04 6.86 4.74
CA GLY A 97 29.26 5.83 5.73
C GLY A 97 28.32 5.95 6.94
N PHE A 98 27.82 4.82 7.42
CA PHE A 98 26.93 4.76 8.58
C PHE A 98 27.72 4.42 9.85
N VAL A 99 27.76 5.35 10.82
CA VAL A 99 28.30 5.09 12.17
C VAL A 99 27.15 5.07 13.16
N ALA A 100 26.98 3.94 13.86
CA ALA A 100 25.92 3.78 14.85
C ALA A 100 26.05 4.83 15.97
N GLY A 101 24.95 5.51 16.32
CA GLY A 101 24.90 6.54 17.36
C GLY A 101 25.09 7.99 16.88
N LEU A 102 25.47 8.20 15.61
CA LEU A 102 25.49 9.54 14.99
C LEU A 102 24.26 9.72 14.09
N GLY A 103 23.37 10.63 14.48
CA GLY A 103 22.18 10.97 13.69
C GLY A 103 22.51 11.71 12.39
N ILE A 104 21.59 11.68 11.42
CA ILE A 104 21.64 12.47 10.19
C ILE A 104 21.67 13.96 10.57
N LYS A 105 22.80 14.63 10.41
CA LYS A 105 22.86 16.09 10.55
C LYS A 105 22.17 16.70 9.32
N LYS A 106 21.09 17.48 9.50
CA LYS A 106 20.58 18.32 8.42
C LYS A 106 21.70 19.28 7.98
N SER A 107 21.92 19.40 6.67
CA SER A 107 22.86 20.36 6.09
C SER A 107 22.56 21.76 6.65
N ARG A 108 23.52 22.34 7.37
CA ARG A 108 23.40 23.66 8.01
C ARG A 108 23.88 24.78 7.08
N TYR A 109 23.56 24.70 5.79
CA TYR A 109 23.96 25.73 4.83
C TYR A 109 22.80 26.06 3.88
N GLU A 110 21.91 26.94 4.30
CA GLU A 110 21.48 28.00 3.40
C GLU A 110 22.64 28.99 3.33
N LYS A 111 23.37 28.95 2.22
CA LYS A 111 24.28 30.04 1.85
C LYS A 111 23.48 30.98 0.94
N LYS A 112 22.90 32.03 1.52
CA LYS A 112 22.85 33.36 0.91
C LYS A 112 22.61 34.41 1.96
#